data_AF-A0A2V9GSZ5-F1
#
_entry.id   AF-A0A2V9GSZ5-F1
#
_cell.length_a   1.000
_cell.length_b   1.000
_cell.length_c   1.000
_cell.angle_alpha   90.00
_cell.angle_beta   90.00
_cell.angle_gamma   90.00
#
_symmetry.space_group_name_H-M   'P 1'
#
loop_
_entity.id
_entity.type
_entity.pdbx_description
1 polymer ?
#
loop_
_entity_poly.entity_id
_entity_poly.type
_entity_poly.pdbx_seq_one_letter_code
_entity_poly.pdbx_strand_id
1 'polypeptide(L)'
;MTVEVLRLDESRLNKIAVTENVSPRGARIMTDWNCSSGKHVLVSAPQEGVKSLARMFYCQRVESARFAVGLQLVVRVEEWGNPRASTEDLSRNPAGNKQFPRS
;
A
#
# COMPACT_ATOMS: atom_id res chain seq x y z
N MET A 1 -10.40 -1.74 3.40
CA MET A 1 -9.16 -1.04 3.79
C MET A 1 -9.07 0.24 2.99
N THR A 2 -8.71 1.33 3.65
CA THR A 2 -8.57 2.65 3.02
C THR A 2 -7.10 2.90 2.72
N VAL A 3 -6.81 3.35 1.51
CA VAL A 3 -5.44 3.65 1.06
C VAL A 3 -5.37 5.04 0.50
N GLU A 4 -4.19 5.61 0.60
CA GLU A 4 -3.82 6.90 0.06
C GLU A 4 -3.11 6.69 -1.28
N VAL A 5 -3.55 7.41 -2.30
CA VAL A 5 -3.01 7.34 -3.66
C VAL A 5 -2.49 8.72 -4.02
N LEU A 6 -1.18 8.81 -4.19
CA LEU A 6 -0.49 10.03 -4.59
C LEU A 6 -0.12 9.93 -6.07
N ARG A 7 -0.57 10.91 -6.86
CA ARG A 7 -0.14 11.06 -8.25
C ARG A 7 1.20 11.77 -8.32
N LEU A 8 2.11 11.22 -9.13
CA LEU A 8 3.44 11.79 -9.28
C LEU A 8 3.50 12.93 -10.29
N ASP A 9 2.52 13.04 -11.20
CA ASP A 9 2.45 14.08 -12.23
C ASP A 9 1.60 15.30 -11.81
N GLU A 10 0.55 15.08 -11.03
CA GLU A 10 -0.32 16.12 -10.51
C GLU A 10 0.10 16.46 -9.07
N SER A 11 0.86 17.55 -8.92
CA SER A 11 1.26 18.23 -7.68
C SER A 11 0.62 17.67 -6.38
N ARG A 12 1.23 16.61 -5.84
CA ARG A 12 1.03 16.06 -4.48
C ARG A 12 -0.41 15.94 -3.96
N LEU A 13 -1.41 15.74 -4.82
CA LEU A 13 -2.76 15.48 -4.36
C LEU A 13 -2.85 14.05 -3.85
N ASN A 14 -2.89 13.91 -2.53
CA ASN A 14 -3.20 12.64 -1.89
C ASN A 14 -4.71 12.39 -1.99
N LYS A 15 -5.09 11.24 -2.52
CA LYS A 15 -6.48 10.86 -2.77
C LYS A 15 -6.81 9.58 -2.00
N ILE A 16 -7.99 9.54 -1.38
CA ILE A 16 -8.38 8.45 -0.47
C ILE A 16 -9.22 7.40 -1.23
N ALA A 17 -8.70 6.19 -1.38
CA ALA A 17 -9.36 5.10 -2.10
C ALA A 17 -9.70 3.94 -1.16
N VAL A 18 -10.67 3.11 -1.56
CA VAL A 18 -10.97 1.86 -0.85
C VAL A 18 -10.45 0.69 -1.69
N THR A 19 -9.68 -0.21 -1.09
CA THR A 19 -9.22 -1.43 -1.77
C THR A 19 -10.30 -2.51 -1.75
N GLU A 20 -10.59 -3.12 -2.89
CA GLU A 20 -11.50 -4.27 -3.01
C GLU A 20 -10.76 -5.60 -3.14
N ASN A 21 -9.70 -5.66 -3.95
CA ASN A 21 -8.90 -6.87 -4.14
C ASN A 21 -7.42 -6.53 -3.98
N VAL A 22 -6.69 -7.21 -3.10
CA VAL A 22 -5.26 -7.00 -2.91
C VAL A 22 -4.48 -8.28 -3.18
N SER A 23 -3.30 -8.13 -3.74
CA SER A 23 -2.35 -9.20 -4.00
C SER A 23 -0.93 -8.65 -3.89
N PRO A 24 0.09 -9.50 -3.76
CA PRO A 24 1.46 -9.03 -3.70
C PRO A 24 1.93 -8.23 -4.91
N ARG A 25 1.27 -8.37 -6.07
CA ARG A 25 1.65 -7.71 -7.33
C ARG A 25 0.72 -6.58 -7.75
N GLY A 26 -0.36 -6.33 -7.01
CA GLY A 26 -1.37 -5.39 -7.47
C GLY A 26 -2.58 -5.34 -6.58
N ALA A 27 -3.39 -4.30 -6.79
CA ALA A 27 -4.64 -4.12 -6.11
C ALA A 27 -5.69 -3.50 -7.02
N ARG A 28 -6.96 -3.78 -6.73
CA ARG A 28 -8.10 -3.04 -7.25
C ARG A 28 -8.58 -2.07 -6.19
N ILE A 29 -8.67 -0.80 -6.56
CA ILE A 29 -9.18 0.26 -5.70
C ILE A 29 -10.44 0.89 -6.28
N MET A 30 -11.25 1.46 -5.40
CA MET A 30 -12.44 2.23 -5.70
C MET A 30 -12.22 3.68 -5.31
N THR A 31 -12.58 4.58 -6.20
CA THR A 31 -12.34 6.02 -6.07
C THR A 31 -13.46 6.84 -6.68
N ASP A 32 -13.65 8.06 -6.19
CA ASP A 32 -14.57 9.06 -6.72
C ASP A 32 -13.91 10.11 -7.66
N TRP A 33 -12.59 10.03 -7.89
CA TRP A 33 -11.89 10.93 -8.82
C TRP A 33 -11.57 10.26 -10.15
N ASN A 34 -11.59 11.06 -11.23
CA ASN A 34 -11.19 10.62 -12.56
C ASN A 34 -9.75 10.13 -12.57
N CYS A 35 -9.51 8.95 -13.16
CA CYS A 35 -8.21 8.33 -13.28
C CYS A 35 -7.71 8.27 -14.73
N SER A 36 -6.40 8.45 -14.92
CA SER A 36 -5.73 8.37 -16.22
C SER A 36 -4.84 7.13 -16.25
N SER A 37 -5.14 6.19 -17.15
CA SER A 37 -4.35 4.95 -17.29
C SER A 37 -2.90 5.23 -17.69
N GLY A 38 -2.00 4.31 -17.33
CA GLY A 38 -0.58 4.38 -17.70
C GLY A 38 0.30 5.27 -16.82
N LYS A 39 -0.29 6.03 -15.88
CA LYS A 39 0.43 6.87 -14.93
C LYS A 39 0.99 6.08 -13.74
N HIS A 40 2.08 6.56 -13.17
CA HIS A 40 2.63 6.04 -11.91
C HIS A 40 2.04 6.78 -10.73
N VAL A 41 1.71 6.01 -9.69
CA VAL A 41 1.15 6.50 -8.43
C VAL A 41 1.88 5.86 -7.27
N LEU A 42 1.98 6.57 -6.16
CA LEU A 42 2.46 6.00 -4.90
C LEU A 42 1.24 5.60 -4.07
N VAL A 43 1.16 4.34 -3.71
CA VAL A 43 0.13 3.79 -2.83
C VAL A 43 0.67 3.71 -1.42
N SER A 44 -0.08 4.24 -0.46
CA SER A 44 0.24 4.20 0.95
C SER A 44 -0.95 3.63 1.72
N ALA A 45 -0.74 2.54 2.43
CA ALA A 45 -1.69 1.95 3.36
C ALA A 45 -1.02 1.98 4.75
N PRO A 46 -1.13 3.11 5.48
CA PRO A 46 -0.34 3.32 6.69
C PRO A 46 -0.74 2.37 7.83
N GLN A 47 -2.00 1.91 7.86
CA GLN A 47 -2.47 0.94 8.86
C GLN A 47 -1.81 -0.44 8.68
N GLU A 48 -1.39 -0.74 7.46
CA GLU A 48 -0.77 -2.01 7.05
C GLU A 48 0.74 -1.87 6.83
N GLY A 49 1.32 -0.70 7.10
CA GLY A 49 2.75 -0.44 6.87
C GLY A 49 3.16 -0.48 5.39
N VAL A 50 2.21 -0.37 4.46
CA VAL A 50 2.49 -0.47 3.03
C VAL A 50 2.77 0.90 2.44
N LYS A 51 3.88 1.03 1.73
CA LYS A 51 4.15 2.17 0.84
C LYS A 51 4.87 1.66 -0.40
N SER A 52 4.20 1.69 -1.55
CA SER A 52 4.74 1.10 -2.77
C SER A 52 4.38 1.91 -4.02
N LEU A 53 5.30 1.95 -4.97
CA LEU A 53 5.07 2.53 -6.28
C LEU A 53 4.21 1.57 -7.11
N ALA A 54 3.20 2.10 -7.78
CA ALA A 54 2.30 1.35 -8.63
C ALA A 54 2.09 2.04 -9.97
N ARG A 55 1.79 1.26 -11.00
CA ARG A 55 1.30 1.74 -12.28
C ARG A 55 -0.20 1.53 -12.37
N MET A 56 -0.89 2.56 -12.84
CA MET A 56 -2.31 2.45 -13.14
C MET A 56 -2.50 1.62 -14.41
N PHE A 57 -3.00 0.40 -14.25
CA PHE A 57 -3.19 -0.57 -15.33
C PHE A 57 -4.49 -0.32 -16.09
N TYR A 58 -5.59 -0.07 -15.37
CA TYR A 58 -6.88 0.33 -15.95
C TYR A 58 -7.63 1.32 -15.05
N CYS A 59 -8.56 2.05 -15.65
CA CYS A 59 -9.52 2.91 -14.97
C CYS A 59 -10.88 2.70 -15.64
N GLN A 60 -11.86 2.22 -14.88
CA GLN A 60 -13.20 1.91 -15.38
C GLN A 60 -14.23 2.64 -14.52
N ARG A 61 -15.13 3.42 -15.15
CA ARG A 61 -16.29 3.97 -14.47
C ARG A 61 -17.28 2.84 -14.15
N VAL A 62 -17.67 2.73 -12.88
CA VAL A 62 -18.57 1.68 -12.37
C VAL A 62 -19.91 2.25 -11.93
N GLU A 63 -19.95 3.50 -11.48
CA GLU A 63 -21.18 4.24 -11.16
C GLU A 63 -21.07 5.71 -11.59
N SER A 64 -22.16 6.47 -11.44
CA SER A 64 -22.24 7.88 -11.84
C SER A 64 -21.11 8.77 -11.29
N ALA A 65 -20.44 8.39 -10.21
CA ALA A 65 -19.29 9.10 -9.66
C ALA A 65 -18.23 8.18 -9.05
N ARG A 66 -18.16 6.91 -9.47
CA ARG A 66 -17.15 5.97 -8.95
C ARG A 66 -16.40 5.27 -10.07
N PHE A 67 -15.11 5.04 -9.83
CA PHE A 67 -14.19 4.37 -10.72
C PHE A 67 -13.51 3.21 -10.00
N ALA A 68 -13.45 2.08 -10.70
CA ALA A 68 -12.63 0.95 -10.35
C ALA A 68 -11.28 1.10 -11.06
N VAL A 69 -10.19 1.04 -10.29
CA VAL A 69 -8.84 1.24 -10.80
C VAL A 69 -7.98 0.04 -10.48
N GLY A 70 -7.39 -0.53 -11.53
CA GLY A 70 -6.39 -1.56 -11.40
C GLY A 70 -5.02 -0.94 -11.17
N LEU A 71 -4.37 -1.32 -10.08
CA LEU A 71 -3.00 -0.94 -9.75
C LEU A 71 -2.11 -2.16 -9.87
N GLN A 72 -1.02 -1.99 -10.60
CA GLN A 72 0.08 -2.96 -10.66
C GLN A 72 1.22 -2.43 -9.82
N LEU A 73 1.57 -3.14 -8.75
CA LEU A 73 2.70 -2.76 -7.90
C LEU A 73 4.02 -3.01 -8.64
N VAL A 74 4.90 -2.02 -8.63
CA VAL A 74 6.25 -2.11 -9.23
C VAL A 74 7.13 -3.00 -8.36
N VAL A 75 6.99 -2.90 -7.04
CA VAL A 75 7.67 -3.75 -6.07
C VAL A 75 6.63 -4.64 -5.39
N ARG A 76 6.93 -5.93 -5.27
CA ARG A 76 6.05 -6.86 -4.57
C ARG A 76 5.86 -6.45 -3.11
N VAL A 77 4.63 -6.57 -2.62
CA VAL A 77 4.27 -6.33 -1.22
C VAL A 77 3.67 -7.62 -0.66
N GLU A 78 4.50 -8.48 -0.07
CA GLU A 78 4.08 -9.82 0.37
C GLU A 78 3.05 -9.79 1.52
N GLU A 79 2.97 -8.70 2.28
CA GLU A 79 2.12 -8.59 3.47
C GLU A 79 0.89 -7.67 3.31
N TRP A 80 0.55 -7.27 2.08
CA TRP A 80 -0.58 -6.36 1.88
C TRP A 80 -1.91 -7.03 2.24
N GLY A 81 -2.60 -6.47 3.24
CA GLY A 81 -3.89 -6.97 3.71
C GLY A 81 -3.76 -8.05 4.79
N ASN A 82 -2.55 -8.28 5.31
CA ASN A 82 -2.34 -9.09 6.50
C ASN A 82 -2.43 -8.21 7.76
N PRO A 83 -3.49 -8.34 8.58
CA PRO A 83 -3.66 -7.53 9.79
C PRO A 83 -2.60 -7.76 10.88
N ARG A 84 -1.68 -8.72 10.69
CA ARG A 84 -0.62 -9.04 11.65
C ARG A 84 0.68 -8.26 11.45
N ALA A 85 0.85 -7.56 10.32
CA ALA A 85 2.10 -6.86 10.02
C ALA A 85 2.29 -5.55 10.80
N SER A 86 1.24 -5.02 11.46
CA SER A 86 1.26 -3.72 12.12
C SER A 86 1.71 -3.74 13.58
N THR A 87 2.07 -4.88 14.16
CA THR A 87 2.65 -4.94 15.51
C THR A 87 3.52 -6.17 15.66
N GLU A 88 4.77 -6.15 15.20
CA GLU A 88 5.87 -6.99 15.73
C GLU A 88 7.20 -6.74 14.97
N ASP A 89 7.78 -5.54 15.07
CA ASP A 89 9.23 -5.39 14.81
C ASP A 89 9.91 -4.34 15.72
N LEU A 90 9.49 -4.28 16.99
CA LEU A 90 10.21 -3.56 18.05
C LEU A 90 10.58 -4.45 19.25
N SER A 91 10.48 -5.78 19.13
CA SER A 91 10.79 -6.70 20.24
C SER A 91 12.08 -7.53 20.07
N ARG A 92 12.90 -7.27 19.03
CA ARG A 92 14.23 -7.92 18.96
C ARG A 92 15.27 -7.13 19.74
N ASN A 93 15.15 -7.18 21.06
CA ASN A 93 16.26 -6.87 21.95
C ASN A 93 16.22 -7.80 23.18
N PRO A 94 16.83 -9.01 23.13
CA PRO A 94 17.22 -9.68 24.34
C PRO A 94 18.60 -9.13 24.77
N ALA A 95 18.58 -8.03 25.51
CA ALA A 95 19.64 -7.81 26.48
C ALA A 95 19.56 -8.98 27.49
N GLY A 96 20.42 -9.98 27.32
CA GLY A 96 20.41 -11.21 28.12
C GLY A 96 21.80 -11.86 28.18
N ASN A 97 22.57 -11.42 29.17
CA ASN A 97 23.61 -12.15 29.91
C ASN A 97 24.76 -12.81 29.12
N LYS A 98 25.88 -12.09 28.99
CA LYS A 98 27.21 -12.74 28.87
C LYS A 98 27.73 -13.03 30.28
N GLN A 99 27.63 -14.29 30.69
CA GLN A 99 28.34 -14.83 31.85
C GLN A 99 29.85 -14.77 31.56
N PHE A 100 30.60 -13.98 32.34
CA PHE A 100 32.07 -14.05 32.34
C PHE A 100 32.52 -15.18 33.27
N PRO A 101 33.43 -16.08 32.86
CA PRO A 101 34.04 -17.02 33.80
C PRO A 101 35.01 -16.25 34.70
N ARG A 102 34.93 -16.51 36.02
CA ARG A 102 36.00 -16.11 36.95
C ARG A 102 37.19 -17.04 36.72
N SER A 103 38.37 -16.45 36.50
CA SER A 103 39.67 -17.11 36.70
C SER A 103 40.30 -16.56 37.97
#